data_AF-A0A524CIQ5-F1
#
_entry.id   AF-A0A524CIQ5-F1
#
_cell.length_a   1.000
_cell.length_b   1.000
_cell.length_c   1.000
_cell.angle_alpha   90.00
_cell.angle_beta   90.00
_cell.angle_gamma   90.00
#
_symmetry.space_group_name_H-M   'P 1'
#
loop_
_entity.id
_entity.type
_entity.pdbx_description
1 polymer ?
#
loop_
_entity_poly.entity_id
_entity_poly.type
_entity_poly.pdbx_seq_one_letter_code
_entity_poly.pdbx_strand_id
1 'polypeptide(L)' 'LTIILDIEPSKSLKRKKELEDKFENIEFLNKVREIYLNHSKRWGYKIINSDRPMDKVQNEIRKIVKKRLEK' A
#
# COMPACT_ATOMS: atom_id res chain seq x y z
N LEU A 1 1.98 -1.00 -14.74
CA LEU A 1 0.89 -1.29 -13.76
C LEU A 1 1.41 -0.86 -12.41
N THR A 2 0.68 -0.02 -11.69
CA THR A 2 1.10 0.46 -10.37
C THR A 2 0.01 0.10 -9.37
N ILE A 3 0.41 -0.52 -8.26
CA ILE A 3 -0.47 -0.96 -7.18
C ILE A 3 0.04 -0.35 -5.88
N ILE A 4 -0.82 0.40 -5.19
CA ILE A 4 -0.57 0.94 -3.86
C ILE A 4 -1.14 -0.05 -2.85
N LEU A 5 -0.29 -0.55 -1.95
CA LEU A 5 -0.71 -1.32 -0.78
C LEU A 5 -1.01 -0.34 0.35
N ASP A 6 -2.27 0.03 0.48
CA ASP A 6 -2.71 0.97 1.50
C ASP A 6 -2.87 0.27 2.85
N ILE A 7 -2.38 0.91 3.90
CA ILE A 7 -2.55 0.51 5.30
C ILE A 7 -2.39 1.76 6.17
N GLU A 8 -3.11 1.80 7.29
CA GLU A 8 -2.89 2.80 8.34
C GLU A 8 -1.42 2.78 8.79
N PRO A 9 -0.68 3.92 8.76
CA PRO A 9 0.72 3.96 9.15
C PRO A 9 0.99 3.41 10.55
N SER A 10 0.09 3.67 11.49
CA SER A 10 0.17 3.12 12.86
C SER A 10 0.15 1.59 12.90
N LYS A 11 -0.63 0.94 12.03
CA LYS A 11 -0.68 -0.53 11.91
C LYS A 11 0.56 -1.07 11.21
N SER A 12 1.08 -0.35 10.22
CA SER A 12 2.31 -0.72 9.51
C SER A 12 3.52 -0.69 10.44
N LEU A 13 3.68 0.38 11.23
CA LEU A 13 4.79 0.54 12.18
C LEU A 13 4.80 -0.56 13.25
N LYS A 14 3.63 -0.98 13.75
CA LYS A 14 3.51 -2.09 14.72
C LYS A 14 4.01 -3.45 14.18
N ARG A 15 4.12 -3.63 12.86
CA ARG A 15 4.64 -4.85 12.25
C ARG A 15 6.18 -4.87 12.20
N LYS A 16 6.83 -3.74 12.46
CA LYS A 16 8.30 -3.64 12.48
C LYS A 16 8.84 -4.02 13.86
N LYS A 17 9.98 -4.71 13.86
CA LYS A 17 10.69 -5.09 15.09
C LYS A 17 11.49 -3.93 15.67
N GLU A 18 12.05 -3.09 14.79
CA GLU A 18 12.88 -1.94 15.13
C GLU A 18 12.48 -0.76 14.21
N LEU A 19 12.58 0.45 14.74
CA LEU A 19 12.30 1.71 14.03
C LEU A 19 13.61 2.48 13.86
N GLU A 20 14.51 1.97 13.03
CA GLU A 20 15.86 2.53 12.88
C GLU A 20 15.93 3.66 11.84
N ASP A 21 14.93 3.78 10.97
CA ASP A 21 14.93 4.76 9.89
C ASP A 21 14.23 6.07 10.32
N LYS A 22 14.87 7.21 10.05
CA LYS A 22 14.36 8.57 10.30
C LYS A 22 12.99 8.85 9.69
N PHE A 23 12.59 8.11 8.66
CA PHE A 23 11.30 8.25 7.99
C PHE A 23 10.19 7.39 8.62
N GLU A 24 10.49 6.54 9.59
CA GLU A 24 9.52 5.63 10.24
C GLU A 24 8.78 6.29 11.41
N ASN A 25 8.34 7.53 11.22
CA ASN A 25 7.50 8.24 12.19
C ASN A 25 6.08 8.45 11.63
N ILE A 26 5.10 8.45 12.53
CA ILE A 26 3.69 8.43 12.15
C ILE A 26 3.24 9.69 11.40
N GLU A 27 3.74 10.87 11.79
CA GLU A 27 3.37 12.14 11.17
C GLU A 27 3.84 12.21 9.71
N PHE A 28 5.10 11.83 9.47
CA PHE A 28 5.67 11.77 8.14
C PHE A 28 4.93 10.75 7.26
N LEU A 29 4.71 9.53 7.78
CA LEU A 29 4.04 8.49 7.01
C LEU A 29 2.58 8.81 6.67
N ASN A 30 1.87 9.56 7.53
CA ASN A 30 0.53 10.06 7.21
C ASN A 30 0.55 11.00 5.99
N LYS A 31 1.48 11.95 5.94
CA LYS A 31 1.66 12.85 4.79
C LYS A 31 2.01 12.07 3.52
N VAL A 32 2.92 11.10 3.63
CA VAL A 32 3.32 10.24 2.53
C VAL A 32 2.12 9.44 1.99
N ARG A 33 1.33 8.82 2.87
CA ARG A 33 0.12 8.07 2.48
C ARG A 33 -0.86 8.96 1.71
N GLU A 34 -1.13 10.16 2.20
CA GLU A 34 -2.02 11.10 1.52
C GLU A 34 -1.55 11.43 0.09
N ILE A 35 -0.25 11.72 -0.09
CA ILE A 35 0.34 12.00 -1.40
C ILE A 35 0.15 10.81 -2.36
N TYR A 36 0.43 9.59 -1.89
CA TYR A 36 0.26 8.37 -2.68
C TYR A 36 -1.21 8.14 -3.08
N LEU A 37 -2.16 8.34 -2.16
CA LEU A 37 -3.58 8.23 -2.45
C LEU A 37 -4.04 9.30 -3.44
N ASN A 38 -3.57 10.53 -3.33
CA ASN A 38 -3.86 11.58 -4.30
C ASN A 38 -3.28 11.27 -5.68
N HIS A 39 -2.05 10.73 -5.74
CA HIS A 39 -1.46 10.24 -6.99
C HIS A 39 -2.30 9.11 -7.60
N SER A 40 -2.84 8.20 -6.79
CA SER A 40 -3.68 7.11 -7.32
C SER A 40 -4.91 7.63 -8.06
N LYS A 41 -5.53 8.71 -7.57
CA LYS A 41 -6.66 9.37 -8.20
C LYS A 41 -6.26 10.03 -9.52
N ARG A 42 -5.11 10.72 -9.54
CA ARG A 42 -4.59 11.43 -10.71
C ARG A 42 -4.15 10.50 -11.84
N TRP A 43 -3.49 9.39 -11.50
CA TRP A 43 -2.81 8.53 -12.47
C TRP A 43 -3.50 7.17 -12.67
N GLY A 44 -4.65 6.94 -12.01
CA GLY A 44 -5.43 5.70 -12.14
C GLY A 44 -4.77 4.47 -11.54
N TYR A 45 -3.92 4.63 -10.52
CA TYR A 45 -3.26 3.51 -9.85
C TYR A 45 -4.29 2.63 -9.11
N LYS A 46 -4.01 1.33 -9.02
CA LYS A 46 -4.86 0.43 -8.24
C LYS A 46 -4.50 0.55 -6.76
N ILE A 47 -5.49 0.67 -5.90
CA ILE A 47 -5.30 0.67 -4.44
C ILE A 47 -5.80 -0.68 -3.92
N ILE A 48 -5.01 -1.32 -3.07
CA ILE A 48 -5.38 -2.55 -2.37
C ILE A 48 -5.25 -2.29 -0.87
N ASN A 49 -6.31 -2.58 -0.12
CA ASN A 49 -6.23 -2.61 1.34
C ASN A 49 -5.36 -3.80 1.79
N SER A 50 -4.22 -3.50 2.41
CA SER A 50 -3.23 -4.45 2.92
C SER A 50 -3.35 -4.70 4.44
N ASP A 51 -4.37 -4.16 5.08
CA ASP A 51 -4.83 -4.53 6.42
C ASP A 51 -5.78 -5.74 6.39
N ARG A 52 -5.38 -6.74 5.61
CA ARG A 52 -6.09 -8.02 5.45
C ARG A 52 -5.08 -9.16 5.51
N PRO A 53 -5.53 -10.41 5.72
CA PRO A 53 -4.67 -11.58 5.64
C PRO A 53 -3.86 -11.63 4.33
N MET A 54 -2.61 -12.09 4.43
CA MET A 54 -1.64 -12.08 3.33
C MET A 54 -2.15 -12.80 2.08
N ASP A 55 -2.81 -13.95 2.26
CA ASP A 55 -3.41 -14.75 1.17
C ASP A 55 -4.47 -13.95 0.40
N LYS A 56 -5.30 -13.16 1.08
CA LYS A 56 -6.33 -12.32 0.46
C LYS A 56 -5.72 -11.20 -0.35
N VAL A 57 -4.73 -10.50 0.21
CA VAL A 57 -4.01 -9.42 -0.48
C VAL A 57 -3.29 -9.96 -1.71
N GLN A 58 -2.57 -11.09 -1.57
CA GLN A 58 -1.87 -11.75 -2.66
C GLN A 58 -2.82 -12.18 -3.79
N ASN A 59 -3.96 -12.78 -3.44
CA ASN A 59 -4.96 -13.20 -4.42
C ASN A 59 -5.53 -12.00 -5.21
N GLU A 60 -5.73 -10.85 -4.56
CA GLU A 60 -6.19 -9.63 -5.23
C GLU A 60 -5.14 -9.07 -6.20
N ILE A 61 -3.87 -9.01 -5.77
CA ILE A 61 -2.75 -8.63 -6.64
C ILE A 61 -2.69 -9.53 -7.86
N ARG A 62 -2.77 -10.87 -7.67
CA ARG A 62 -2.76 -11.85 -8.76
C ARG A 62 -3.87 -11.61 -9.77
N LYS A 63 -5.09 -11.31 -9.34
CA LYS A 63 -6.22 -10.99 -10.22
C LYS A 63 -5.96 -9.74 -11.07
N ILE A 64 -5.42 -8.68 -10.46
CA ILE A 64 -5.10 -7.42 -11.15
C ILE A 64 -3.99 -7.64 -12.19
N VAL A 65 -2.93 -8.36 -11.81
CA VAL A 65 -1.81 -8.68 -12.70
C VAL A 65 -2.27 -9.57 -13.85
N LYS A 66 -3.01 -10.65 -13.57
CA LYS A 66 -3.56 -11.56 -14.60
C LYS A 66 -4.39 -10.79 -15.64
N LYS A 67 -5.33 -9.95 -15.18
CA LYS A 67 -6.14 -9.09 -16.08
C LYS A 67 -5.30 -8.13 -16.94
N ARG A 68 -4.10 -7.76 -16.48
CA ARG A 68 -3.17 -6.90 -17.23
C ARG A 68 -2.34 -7.69 -18.25
N LEU A 69 -2.05 -8.97 -17.99
CA LEU A 69 -1.27 -9.84 -18.88
C LEU A 69 -2.14 -10.50 -19.97
N GLU A 70 -3.43 -10.71 -19.71
CA GLU A 70 -4.41 -11.23 -20.69
C GLU A 70 -4.93 -10.14 -21.64
N LYS A 71 -4.41 -8.92 -21.54
CA LYS A 71 -4.66 -7.79 -22.43
C LYS A 71 -3.46 -7.57 -23.33
#